data_AF-A0A4P2QHC2-F1
#
_entry.id   AF-A0A4P2QHC2-F1
#
_cell.length_a   1.000
_cell.length_b   1.000
_cell.length_c   1.000
_cell.angle_alpha   90.00
_cell.angle_beta   90.00
_cell.angle_gamma   90.00
#
_symmetry.space_group_name_H-M   'P 1'
#
loop_
_entity.id
_entity.type
_entity.pdbx_description
1 polymer ?
#
loop_
_entity_poly.entity_id
_entity_poly.type
_entity_poly.pdbx_seq_one_letter_code
_entity_poly.pdbx_strand_id
1 'polypeptide(L)'
;MSNVFANGRLVLHQGDGLTHVAAPPDVCKVPTPAGPVPTPFVNTAQDAMLAKGSKQTSIAGNPVALASSELSTSTGDEPGAAGGVISSKIKGKLTWGGSSMDVKVEGKGVARFLDPTLHNGNTFNTAFISNGQTGLAYGDDAPCAVCEQPVDNHRVHETGEVVATLLDLFKELRDRFRAQEALLRRYLEALKERRKKRSEFELEIDKESKTLEALQATAASALAALQKAPAEGKATLGKAYGEARGKVTAKENEIKALRREAERATEALSAELRDINKEIADLGPVLGEDEKSGTYTKAYMIGACICKCTSSPKMLAAASGEVTPGFRGAVKATGTFALVDGFTQSERQKSALEKMDRNAWDCAAPKLLQAGGAGGHKVKTMSEKWYSPLGKLVKVTYTRTEGEVTARGPQEFDHEESVPSCETCQELVPEMLCDNHAECP
;
A
#
# COMPACT_ATOMS: atom_id res chain seq x y z
N MET A 1 -2.15 -10.14 -38.67
CA MET A 1 -1.19 -9.45 -37.77
C MET A 1 0.21 -9.79 -38.23
N SER A 2 1.00 -8.76 -38.55
CA SER A 2 2.40 -8.93 -38.93
C SER A 2 3.29 -8.71 -37.69
N ASN A 3 4.46 -9.36 -37.68
CA ASN A 3 5.44 -9.27 -36.59
C ASN A 3 6.67 -8.45 -37.04
N VAL A 4 6.45 -7.26 -37.60
CA VAL A 4 7.55 -6.40 -38.08
C VAL A 4 7.78 -5.26 -37.09
N PHE A 5 8.99 -5.17 -36.56
CA PHE A 5 9.34 -4.21 -35.50
C PHE A 5 10.47 -3.28 -35.94
N ALA A 6 10.39 -2.02 -35.50
CA ALA A 6 11.46 -1.05 -35.57
C ALA A 6 11.70 -0.50 -34.16
N ASN A 7 12.95 -0.52 -33.70
CA ASN A 7 13.33 -0.09 -32.34
C ASN A 7 12.49 -0.75 -31.23
N GLY A 8 12.21 -2.04 -31.37
CA GLY A 8 11.40 -2.80 -30.40
C GLY A 8 9.90 -2.45 -30.39
N ARG A 9 9.39 -1.67 -31.36
CA ARG A 9 7.98 -1.30 -31.48
C ARG A 9 7.42 -1.75 -32.82
N LEU A 10 6.16 -2.19 -32.83
CA LEU A 10 5.47 -2.65 -34.04
C LEU A 10 5.45 -1.54 -35.10
N VAL A 11 5.82 -1.86 -36.33
CA VAL A 11 5.72 -0.94 -37.46
C VAL A 11 4.28 -0.91 -37.96
N LEU A 12 3.68 0.28 -38.00
CA LEU A 12 2.27 0.45 -38.37
C LEU A 12 2.07 0.33 -39.88
N HIS A 13 1.01 -0.38 -40.29
CA HIS A 13 0.54 -0.48 -41.66
C HIS A 13 -1.00 -0.45 -41.73
N GLN A 14 -1.56 -0.14 -42.89
CA GLN A 14 -3.00 0.06 -43.07
C GLN A 14 -3.89 -1.09 -42.56
N GLY A 15 -3.42 -2.34 -42.65
CA GLY A 15 -4.15 -3.53 -42.23
C GLY A 15 -3.97 -3.98 -40.77
N ASP A 16 -3.37 -3.18 -39.89
CA ASP A 16 -3.13 -3.58 -38.50
C ASP A 16 -4.40 -3.61 -37.63
N GLY A 17 -5.41 -2.82 -38.01
CA GLY A 17 -6.69 -2.78 -37.31
C GLY A 17 -6.64 -2.08 -35.95
N LEU A 18 -5.58 -1.31 -35.64
CA LEU A 18 -5.51 -0.58 -34.39
C LEU A 18 -6.35 0.69 -34.46
N THR A 19 -6.84 1.10 -33.28
CA THR A 19 -7.53 2.37 -33.07
C THR A 19 -6.68 3.24 -32.16
N HIS A 20 -6.29 4.40 -32.66
CA HIS A 20 -5.54 5.41 -31.92
C HIS A 20 -6.55 6.29 -31.18
N VAL A 21 -6.46 6.31 -29.85
CA VAL A 21 -7.37 7.07 -28.99
C VAL A 21 -6.62 8.23 -28.35
N ALA A 22 -7.15 9.44 -28.51
CA ALA A 22 -6.69 10.64 -27.83
C ALA A 22 -7.49 10.85 -26.55
N ALA A 23 -6.85 10.66 -25.40
CA ALA A 23 -7.43 11.10 -24.13
C ALA A 23 -7.57 12.65 -24.12
N PRO A 24 -8.51 13.22 -23.35
CA PRO A 24 -8.77 14.66 -23.35
C PRO A 24 -7.49 15.47 -23.10
N PRO A 25 -7.14 16.36 -24.04
CA PRO A 25 -7.52 17.76 -23.87
C PRO A 25 -8.14 18.42 -25.13
N ASP A 26 -8.82 17.68 -26.01
CA ASP A 26 -9.52 18.28 -27.16
C ASP A 26 -10.80 18.98 -26.73
N VAL A 27 -10.66 20.21 -26.23
CA VAL A 27 -11.78 21.04 -25.79
C VAL A 27 -12.38 21.74 -27.01
N CYS A 28 -13.60 21.36 -27.38
CA CYS A 28 -14.36 21.97 -28.47
C CYS A 28 -15.48 22.86 -27.94
N LYS A 29 -15.87 23.85 -28.75
CA LYS A 29 -16.99 24.74 -28.45
C LYS A 29 -18.29 24.01 -28.82
N VAL A 30 -19.05 23.60 -27.81
CA VAL A 30 -20.37 22.98 -28.00
C VAL A 30 -21.43 24.08 -28.03
N PRO A 31 -22.20 24.25 -29.11
CA PRO A 31 -23.27 25.24 -29.16
C PRO A 31 -24.34 24.94 -28.10
N THR A 32 -24.67 25.92 -27.25
CA THR A 32 -25.80 25.84 -26.32
C THR A 32 -26.68 27.09 -26.44
N PRO A 33 -27.94 27.07 -25.96
CA PRO A 33 -28.82 28.25 -25.98
C PRO A 33 -28.25 29.48 -25.25
N ALA A 34 -27.33 29.30 -24.30
CA ALA A 34 -26.68 30.37 -23.54
C ALA A 34 -25.31 30.79 -24.11
N GLY A 35 -24.92 30.25 -25.27
CA GLY A 35 -23.62 30.46 -25.91
C GLY A 35 -22.74 29.19 -25.95
N PRO A 36 -21.63 29.18 -26.71
CA PRO A 36 -20.79 27.99 -26.82
C PRO A 36 -20.07 27.64 -25.51
N VAL A 37 -20.17 26.38 -25.07
CA VAL A 37 -19.52 25.87 -23.84
C VAL A 37 -18.28 25.05 -24.21
N PRO A 38 -17.09 25.36 -23.68
CA PRO A 38 -15.90 24.54 -23.85
C PRO A 38 -16.11 23.15 -23.22
N THR A 39 -16.07 22.09 -24.03
CA THR A 39 -16.31 20.71 -23.58
C THR A 39 -15.20 19.79 -24.08
N PRO A 40 -14.57 18.97 -23.22
CA PRO A 40 -13.54 18.03 -23.63
C PRO A 40 -14.13 16.83 -24.39
N PHE A 41 -13.47 16.43 -25.48
CA PHE A 41 -13.82 15.25 -26.28
C PHE A 41 -12.67 14.24 -26.33
N VAL A 42 -13.04 12.98 -26.56
CA VAL A 42 -12.13 11.86 -26.83
C VAL A 42 -12.20 11.58 -28.32
N ASN A 43 -11.06 11.67 -29.00
CA ASN A 43 -10.99 11.40 -30.43
C ASN A 43 -10.41 10.02 -30.72
N THR A 44 -10.81 9.44 -31.84
CA THR A 44 -10.35 8.14 -32.31
C THR A 44 -10.02 8.19 -33.80
N ALA A 45 -8.99 7.45 -34.22
CA ALA A 45 -8.64 7.26 -35.63
C ALA A 45 -8.16 5.82 -35.86
N GLN A 46 -8.44 5.24 -37.03
CA GLN A 46 -8.14 3.82 -37.31
C GLN A 46 -7.07 3.67 -38.39
N ASP A 47 -6.20 2.67 -38.27
CA ASP A 47 -5.14 2.38 -39.25
C ASP A 47 -5.68 2.15 -40.66
N ALA A 48 -6.88 1.59 -40.78
CA ALA A 48 -7.55 1.39 -42.07
C ALA A 48 -7.72 2.70 -42.87
N MET A 49 -7.74 3.84 -42.19
CA MET A 49 -7.86 5.17 -42.77
C MET A 49 -6.51 5.78 -43.18
N LEU A 50 -5.42 5.00 -43.19
CA LEU A 50 -4.08 5.44 -43.59
C LEU A 50 -4.10 6.04 -45.00
N ALA A 51 -3.70 7.29 -45.07
CA ALA A 51 -3.44 8.04 -46.28
C ALA A 51 -1.96 8.38 -46.36
N LYS A 52 -1.46 8.51 -47.60
CA LYS A 52 -0.04 8.82 -47.87
C LYS A 52 0.92 7.80 -47.24
N GLY A 53 0.54 6.52 -47.16
CA GLY A 53 1.43 5.41 -46.82
C GLY A 53 2.51 5.17 -47.89
N SER A 54 3.38 4.20 -47.65
CA SER A 54 4.38 3.77 -48.64
C SER A 54 3.74 3.29 -49.95
N LYS A 55 4.47 3.43 -51.06
CA LYS A 55 4.03 3.09 -52.41
C LYS A 55 4.63 1.78 -52.93
N GLN A 56 5.86 1.49 -52.56
CA GLN A 56 6.66 0.38 -53.07
C GLN A 56 6.84 -0.72 -52.03
N THR A 57 6.87 -0.37 -50.75
CA THR A 57 6.99 -1.33 -49.65
C THR A 57 5.62 -1.61 -49.05
N SER A 58 5.32 -2.87 -48.76
CA SER A 58 4.13 -3.26 -48.01
C SER A 58 4.51 -4.24 -46.90
N ILE A 59 3.71 -4.24 -45.83
CA ILE A 59 3.76 -5.27 -44.78
C ILE A 59 2.40 -5.97 -44.79
N ALA A 60 2.42 -7.30 -44.88
CA ALA A 60 1.20 -8.10 -45.04
C ALA A 60 0.26 -7.60 -46.16
N GLY A 61 0.83 -7.15 -47.29
CA GLY A 61 0.08 -6.62 -48.44
C GLY A 61 -0.49 -5.21 -48.25
N ASN A 62 -0.21 -4.55 -47.12
CA ASN A 62 -0.73 -3.22 -46.79
C ASN A 62 0.37 -2.15 -46.83
N PRO A 63 0.06 -0.91 -47.27
CA PRO A 63 0.97 0.22 -47.16
C PRO A 63 1.42 0.48 -45.73
N VAL A 64 2.72 0.79 -45.56
CA VAL A 64 3.36 1.13 -44.29
C VAL A 64 3.13 2.60 -43.96
N ALA A 65 2.86 2.91 -42.70
CA ALA A 65 2.78 4.28 -42.22
C ALA A 65 4.20 4.87 -42.07
N LEU A 66 4.42 6.03 -42.67
CA LEU A 66 5.69 6.76 -42.69
C LEU A 66 5.56 8.06 -41.89
N ALA A 67 6.68 8.70 -41.58
CA ALA A 67 6.72 10.01 -40.93
C ALA A 67 5.91 11.10 -41.67
N SER A 68 5.67 10.94 -42.98
CA SER A 68 4.86 11.87 -43.78
C SER A 68 3.41 11.42 -43.98
N SER A 69 3.02 10.28 -43.42
CA SER A 69 1.69 9.70 -43.56
C SER A 69 0.70 10.34 -42.60
N GLU A 70 -0.59 10.11 -42.83
CA GLU A 70 -1.67 10.59 -41.97
C GLU A 70 -2.81 9.57 -41.93
N LEU A 71 -3.58 9.51 -40.86
CA LEU A 71 -4.91 8.89 -40.93
C LEU A 71 -5.90 9.97 -41.34
N SER A 72 -6.64 9.70 -42.41
CA SER A 72 -7.44 10.72 -43.09
C SER A 72 -8.55 11.32 -42.23
N THR A 73 -9.05 10.58 -41.24
CA THR A 73 -10.13 11.02 -40.36
C THR A 73 -9.86 10.65 -38.89
N SER A 74 -10.07 11.62 -38.00
CA SER A 74 -10.19 11.50 -36.56
C SER A 74 -11.60 11.94 -36.16
N THR A 75 -12.29 11.13 -35.36
CA THR A 75 -13.72 11.28 -34.98
C THR A 75 -13.91 11.24 -33.47
N GLY A 76 -14.96 11.87 -32.94
CA GLY A 76 -15.28 11.95 -31.50
C GLY A 76 -15.60 13.36 -31.00
N ASP A 77 -15.27 14.40 -31.78
CA ASP A 77 -15.46 15.82 -31.50
C ASP A 77 -16.65 16.45 -32.25
N GLU A 78 -17.46 15.65 -32.96
CA GLU A 78 -18.60 16.11 -33.76
C GLU A 78 -19.65 16.92 -32.97
N PRO A 79 -19.92 16.65 -31.67
CA PRO A 79 -20.83 17.49 -30.88
C PRO A 79 -20.28 18.91 -30.64
N GLY A 80 -18.98 19.12 -30.78
CA GLY A 80 -18.29 20.41 -30.71
C GLY A 80 -18.38 21.22 -32.01
N ALA A 81 -19.58 21.33 -32.59
CA ALA A 81 -19.81 21.84 -33.95
C ALA A 81 -19.41 23.32 -34.20
N ALA A 82 -18.91 24.05 -33.19
CA ALA A 82 -18.30 25.37 -33.35
C ALA A 82 -16.75 25.33 -33.33
N GLY A 83 -16.16 24.13 -33.41
CA GLY A 83 -14.73 23.87 -33.55
C GLY A 83 -13.96 23.82 -32.23
N GLY A 84 -12.76 23.22 -32.28
CA GLY A 84 -11.80 23.22 -31.18
C GLY A 84 -11.45 24.63 -30.68
N VAL A 85 -11.29 24.80 -29.37
CA VAL A 85 -10.94 26.10 -28.75
C VAL A 85 -9.64 26.67 -29.31
N ILE A 86 -8.69 25.78 -29.62
CA ILE A 86 -7.38 26.13 -30.20
C ILE A 86 -7.34 25.86 -31.71
N SER A 87 -7.82 24.70 -32.16
CA SER A 87 -7.68 24.25 -33.56
C SER A 87 -8.72 24.87 -34.52
N SER A 88 -9.87 25.34 -34.01
CA SER A 88 -11.05 25.76 -34.80
C SER A 88 -11.53 24.71 -35.83
N LYS A 89 -11.20 23.44 -35.63
CA LYS A 89 -11.59 22.32 -36.51
C LYS A 89 -12.62 21.42 -35.84
N ILE A 90 -13.40 20.71 -36.68
CA ILE A 90 -14.38 19.68 -36.31
C ILE A 90 -14.03 18.50 -37.20
N LYS A 91 -13.68 17.36 -36.60
CA LYS A 91 -12.93 16.30 -37.28
C LYS A 91 -11.61 16.82 -37.86
N GLY A 92 -10.81 15.90 -38.35
CA GLY A 92 -9.53 16.23 -38.98
C GLY A 92 -8.72 14.98 -39.22
N LYS A 93 -7.41 15.14 -39.36
CA LYS A 93 -6.49 14.03 -39.58
C LYS A 93 -5.70 13.71 -38.33
N LEU A 94 -5.25 12.48 -38.23
CA LEU A 94 -4.17 12.10 -37.30
C LEU A 94 -2.85 12.17 -38.06
N THR A 95 -1.85 12.81 -37.48
CA THR A 95 -0.45 12.69 -37.93
C THR A 95 0.42 12.16 -36.79
N TRP A 96 1.54 11.53 -37.13
CA TRP A 96 2.53 11.13 -36.13
C TRP A 96 3.51 12.27 -35.85
N GLY A 97 3.69 12.56 -34.58
CA GLY A 97 4.68 13.49 -34.05
C GLY A 97 6.08 12.87 -33.87
N GLY A 98 6.20 11.55 -34.00
CA GLY A 98 7.47 10.81 -33.98
C GLY A 98 7.48 9.65 -34.99
N SER A 99 8.67 9.16 -35.33
CA SER A 99 8.88 7.99 -36.19
C SER A 99 10.24 7.34 -35.87
N SER A 100 10.52 6.18 -36.45
CA SER A 100 11.85 5.56 -36.35
C SER A 100 12.94 6.44 -37.01
N MET A 101 14.05 6.61 -36.31
CA MET A 101 15.18 7.44 -36.78
C MET A 101 16.15 6.65 -37.68
N ASP A 102 16.24 5.34 -37.49
CA ASP A 102 17.18 4.42 -38.12
C ASP A 102 16.49 3.45 -39.11
N VAL A 103 15.26 3.02 -38.85
CA VAL A 103 14.48 2.20 -39.77
C VAL A 103 13.65 3.08 -40.69
N LYS A 104 14.02 3.10 -41.97
CA LYS A 104 13.39 3.95 -42.98
C LYS A 104 12.82 3.10 -44.12
N VAL A 105 11.63 3.50 -44.58
CA VAL A 105 10.99 3.00 -45.80
C VAL A 105 10.84 4.19 -46.75
N GLU A 106 11.29 4.03 -47.98
CA GLU A 106 11.26 5.11 -48.99
C GLU A 106 11.95 6.39 -48.52
N GLY A 107 13.05 6.24 -47.78
CA GLY A 107 13.84 7.35 -47.23
C GLY A 107 13.20 8.07 -46.04
N LYS A 108 12.03 7.62 -45.56
CA LYS A 108 11.30 8.22 -44.44
C LYS A 108 11.25 7.25 -43.27
N GLY A 109 11.33 7.77 -42.04
CA GLY A 109 11.15 6.96 -40.84
C GLY A 109 9.80 6.27 -40.84
N VAL A 110 9.74 5.01 -40.40
CA VAL A 110 8.46 4.29 -40.24
C VAL A 110 7.76 4.75 -38.96
N ALA A 111 6.44 4.93 -39.02
CA ALA A 111 5.64 5.18 -37.83
C ALA A 111 5.45 3.86 -37.07
N ARG A 112 5.59 3.92 -35.74
CA ARG A 112 5.53 2.75 -34.87
C ARG A 112 4.37 2.86 -33.92
N PHE A 113 3.90 1.71 -33.44
CA PHE A 113 3.02 1.65 -32.30
C PHE A 113 3.64 2.40 -31.12
N LEU A 114 2.84 3.24 -30.45
CA LEU A 114 3.25 4.17 -29.37
C LEU A 114 4.11 5.37 -29.80
N ASP A 115 4.27 5.64 -31.10
CA ASP A 115 4.79 6.96 -31.48
C ASP A 115 3.77 8.07 -31.14
N PRO A 116 4.21 9.27 -30.72
CA PRO A 116 3.33 10.39 -30.46
C PRO A 116 2.41 10.67 -31.65
N THR A 117 1.14 10.90 -31.41
CA THR A 117 0.10 11.22 -32.38
C THR A 117 -0.39 12.63 -32.13
N LEU A 118 -0.92 13.23 -33.19
CA LEU A 118 -1.43 14.59 -33.23
C LEU A 118 -2.79 14.53 -33.91
N HIS A 119 -3.86 14.43 -33.13
CA HIS A 119 -5.22 14.48 -33.64
C HIS A 119 -5.62 15.93 -33.95
N ASN A 120 -6.20 16.16 -35.13
CA ASN A 120 -6.74 17.45 -35.57
C ASN A 120 -5.75 18.63 -35.56
N GLY A 121 -4.45 18.34 -35.50
CA GLY A 121 -3.39 19.35 -35.40
C GLY A 121 -3.21 19.97 -34.02
N ASN A 122 -3.80 19.38 -32.96
CA ASN A 122 -3.52 19.72 -31.57
C ASN A 122 -2.15 19.18 -31.13
N THR A 123 -1.62 19.73 -30.05
CA THR A 123 -0.37 19.29 -29.38
C THR A 123 -0.42 17.78 -29.06
N PHE A 124 0.75 17.14 -28.99
CA PHE A 124 0.92 15.68 -28.84
C PHE A 124 -0.06 15.07 -27.83
N ASN A 125 -1.00 14.23 -28.32
CA ASN A 125 -2.04 13.62 -27.49
C ASN A 125 -1.71 12.20 -27.02
N THR A 126 -0.63 11.60 -27.52
CA THR A 126 -0.01 10.39 -26.90
C THR A 126 1.24 10.72 -26.09
N ALA A 127 1.32 11.92 -25.50
CA ALA A 127 2.32 12.25 -24.49
C ALA A 127 2.15 11.49 -23.16
N PHE A 128 1.11 10.66 -23.02
CA PHE A 128 1.03 9.69 -21.93
C PHE A 128 1.44 8.30 -22.44
N ILE A 129 2.75 8.01 -22.37
CA ILE A 129 3.18 6.63 -22.18
C ILE A 129 2.74 6.26 -20.77
N SER A 130 1.51 5.78 -20.60
CA SER A 130 1.28 4.85 -19.50
C SER A 130 1.98 3.57 -19.92
N ASN A 131 3.16 3.27 -19.38
CA ASN A 131 3.86 2.00 -19.61
C ASN A 131 3.09 0.81 -18.99
N GLY A 132 1.80 0.99 -18.66
CA GLY A 132 1.03 0.16 -17.74
C GLY A 132 1.53 0.21 -16.30
N GLN A 133 2.68 0.84 -16.04
CA GLN A 133 3.36 0.91 -14.76
C GLN A 133 2.93 2.13 -13.95
N THR A 134 2.94 1.99 -12.63
CA THR A 134 2.52 3.04 -11.68
C THR A 134 3.70 3.83 -11.10
N GLY A 135 4.94 3.50 -11.50
CA GLY A 135 6.17 4.09 -10.96
C GLY A 135 6.76 3.33 -9.77
N LEU A 136 6.13 2.25 -9.32
CA LEU A 136 6.68 1.34 -8.30
C LEU A 136 7.29 0.09 -8.93
N ALA A 137 8.38 -0.37 -8.33
CA ALA A 137 9.07 -1.60 -8.68
C ALA A 137 9.57 -2.31 -7.41
N TYR A 138 9.76 -3.61 -7.55
CA TYR A 138 10.23 -4.51 -6.48
C TYR A 138 11.46 -5.27 -6.98
N GLY A 139 12.42 -5.47 -6.08
CA GLY A 139 13.62 -6.26 -6.38
C GLY A 139 14.72 -5.49 -7.13
N ASP A 140 14.59 -4.18 -7.31
CA ASP A 140 15.53 -3.35 -8.08
C ASP A 140 16.25 -2.28 -7.27
N ASP A 141 16.09 -2.26 -5.94
CA ASP A 141 16.73 -1.30 -5.04
C ASP A 141 18.24 -1.52 -4.88
N ALA A 142 18.71 -2.77 -5.05
CA ALA A 142 20.11 -3.14 -4.93
C ALA A 142 20.44 -4.36 -5.81
N PRO A 143 21.70 -4.49 -6.30
CA PRO A 143 22.16 -5.71 -6.96
C PRO A 143 21.96 -6.94 -6.07
N CYS A 144 21.52 -8.06 -6.65
CA CYS A 144 21.27 -9.26 -5.86
C CYS A 144 22.58 -9.86 -5.36
N ALA A 145 22.76 -9.93 -4.03
CA ALA A 145 23.94 -10.53 -3.41
C ALA A 145 24.02 -12.07 -3.51
N VAL A 146 23.13 -12.74 -4.27
CA VAL A 146 23.25 -14.19 -4.58
C VAL A 146 23.82 -14.39 -5.98
N CYS A 147 23.15 -13.84 -7.00
CA CYS A 147 23.50 -14.12 -8.39
C CYS A 147 24.33 -12.99 -9.04
N GLU A 148 24.46 -11.85 -8.36
CA GLU A 148 25.21 -10.66 -8.80
C GLU A 148 24.79 -10.11 -10.17
N GLN A 149 23.61 -10.53 -10.65
CA GLN A 149 23.07 -10.08 -11.93
C GLN A 149 22.51 -8.66 -11.83
N PRO A 150 22.39 -7.94 -12.97
CA PRO A 150 21.78 -6.61 -13.00
C PRO A 150 20.40 -6.57 -12.34
N VAL A 151 20.07 -5.43 -11.73
CA VAL A 151 18.78 -5.19 -11.05
C VAL A 151 17.57 -5.44 -11.97
N ASP A 152 17.73 -5.21 -13.27
CA ASP A 152 16.68 -5.43 -14.27
C ASP A 152 16.20 -6.89 -14.32
N ASN A 153 17.05 -7.87 -13.98
CA ASN A 153 16.68 -9.28 -13.97
C ASN A 153 15.77 -9.67 -12.80
N HIS A 154 15.78 -8.85 -11.74
CA HIS A 154 14.98 -9.04 -10.53
C HIS A 154 13.77 -8.13 -10.50
N ARG A 155 13.74 -7.09 -11.35
CA ARG A 155 12.71 -6.06 -11.31
C ARG A 155 11.32 -6.62 -11.62
N VAL A 156 10.37 -6.38 -10.71
CA VAL A 156 8.94 -6.60 -10.91
C VAL A 156 8.23 -5.26 -10.80
N HIS A 157 7.54 -4.84 -11.85
CA HIS A 157 6.81 -3.57 -11.85
C HIS A 157 5.39 -3.72 -11.32
N GLU A 158 4.96 -2.74 -10.53
CA GLU A 158 3.54 -2.53 -10.27
C GLU A 158 2.88 -2.03 -11.56
N THR A 159 1.73 -2.62 -11.87
CA THR A 159 0.93 -2.26 -13.04
C THR A 159 -0.51 -1.93 -12.66
N GLY A 160 -1.20 -1.21 -13.54
CA GLY A 160 -2.63 -0.94 -13.36
C GLY A 160 -3.49 -2.20 -13.26
N GLU A 161 -3.06 -3.32 -13.88
CA GLU A 161 -3.74 -4.61 -13.82
C GLU A 161 -3.79 -5.14 -12.38
N VAL A 162 -2.65 -5.28 -11.71
CA VAL A 162 -2.62 -5.79 -10.33
C VAL A 162 -3.28 -4.81 -9.35
N VAL A 163 -3.13 -3.50 -9.56
CA VAL A 163 -3.82 -2.48 -8.75
C VAL A 163 -5.33 -2.61 -8.90
N ALA A 164 -5.85 -2.81 -10.12
CA ALA A 164 -7.26 -3.01 -10.36
C ALA A 164 -7.77 -4.29 -9.67
N THR A 165 -7.00 -5.39 -9.73
CA THR A 165 -7.41 -6.64 -9.04
C THR A 165 -7.51 -6.48 -7.52
N LEU A 166 -6.71 -5.58 -6.92
CA LEU A 166 -6.82 -5.28 -5.48
C LEU A 166 -8.13 -4.55 -5.14
N LEU A 167 -8.74 -3.80 -6.05
CA LEU A 167 -9.94 -3.01 -5.74
C LEU A 167 -11.12 -3.89 -5.27
N ASP A 168 -11.29 -5.08 -5.85
CA ASP A 168 -12.34 -6.01 -5.43
C ASP A 168 -12.09 -6.56 -4.03
N LEU A 169 -10.84 -6.86 -3.70
CA LEU A 169 -10.44 -7.29 -2.35
C LEU A 169 -10.65 -6.16 -1.33
N PHE A 170 -10.26 -4.92 -1.67
CA PHE A 170 -10.45 -3.75 -0.81
C PHE A 170 -11.93 -3.43 -0.61
N LYS A 171 -12.77 -3.60 -1.64
CA LYS A 171 -14.22 -3.46 -1.50
C LYS A 171 -14.79 -4.45 -0.48
N GLU A 172 -14.44 -5.73 -0.61
CA GLU A 172 -14.89 -6.77 0.31
C GLU A 172 -14.42 -6.53 1.75
N LEU A 173 -13.16 -6.09 1.92
CA LEU A 173 -12.63 -5.71 3.23
C LEU A 173 -13.35 -4.50 3.81
N ARG A 174 -13.67 -3.50 2.99
CA ARG A 174 -14.40 -2.30 3.42
C ARG A 174 -15.81 -2.64 3.88
N ASP A 175 -16.51 -3.50 3.16
CA ASP A 175 -17.86 -3.94 3.54
C ASP A 175 -17.87 -4.73 4.84
N ARG A 176 -16.86 -5.60 5.06
CA ARG A 176 -16.66 -6.28 6.35
C ARG A 176 -16.31 -5.31 7.47
N PHE A 177 -15.42 -4.35 7.20
CA PHE A 177 -14.97 -3.38 8.19
C PHE A 177 -16.11 -2.45 8.64
N ARG A 178 -17.02 -2.05 7.74
CA ARG A 178 -18.21 -1.25 8.09
C ARG A 178 -19.04 -1.87 9.21
N ALA A 179 -19.15 -3.20 9.25
CA ALA A 179 -19.85 -3.89 10.33
C ALA A 179 -19.11 -3.83 11.68
N GLN A 180 -17.79 -3.63 11.67
CA GLN A 180 -16.92 -3.60 12.87
C GLN A 180 -16.58 -2.17 13.31
N GLU A 181 -16.71 -1.18 12.43
CA GLU A 181 -16.26 0.20 12.67
C GLU A 181 -16.93 0.83 13.90
N ALA A 182 -18.25 0.70 14.03
CA ALA A 182 -19.00 1.26 15.15
C ALA A 182 -18.56 0.63 16.49
N LEU A 183 -18.31 -0.68 16.49
CA LEU A 183 -17.81 -1.42 17.66
C LEU A 183 -16.41 -0.95 18.06
N LEU A 184 -15.49 -0.83 17.09
CA LEU A 184 -14.13 -0.36 17.34
C LEU A 184 -14.11 1.09 17.85
N ARG A 185 -14.93 1.99 17.30
CA ARG A 185 -15.04 3.37 17.79
C ARG A 185 -15.58 3.41 19.22
N ARG A 186 -16.61 2.61 19.54
CA ARG A 186 -17.14 2.46 20.90
C ARG A 186 -16.07 1.94 21.86
N TYR A 187 -15.32 0.91 21.46
CA TYR A 187 -14.22 0.35 22.25
C TYR A 187 -13.16 1.39 22.57
N LEU A 188 -12.71 2.15 21.56
CA LEU A 188 -11.65 3.14 21.74
C LEU A 188 -12.07 4.28 22.68
N GLU A 189 -13.34 4.70 22.64
CA GLU A 189 -13.86 5.71 23.57
C GLU A 189 -13.98 5.16 25.00
N ALA A 190 -14.53 3.95 25.18
CA ALA A 190 -14.59 3.28 26.48
C ALA A 190 -13.18 3.06 27.08
N LEU A 191 -12.20 2.71 26.24
CA LEU A 191 -10.81 2.56 26.65
C LEU A 191 -10.22 3.89 27.14
N LYS A 192 -10.49 4.98 26.44
CA LYS A 192 -10.05 6.33 26.79
C LYS A 192 -10.68 6.78 28.12
N GLU A 193 -11.98 6.57 28.30
CA GLU A 193 -12.66 6.87 29.57
C GLU A 193 -12.07 6.05 30.72
N ARG A 194 -11.84 4.75 30.50
CA ARG A 194 -11.25 3.86 31.51
C ARG A 194 -9.85 4.32 31.91
N ARG A 195 -9.02 4.69 30.94
CA ARG A 195 -7.66 5.23 31.18
C ARG A 195 -7.72 6.51 32.00
N LYS A 196 -8.63 7.43 31.66
CA LYS A 196 -8.83 8.67 32.40
C LYS A 196 -9.21 8.39 33.86
N LYS A 197 -10.26 7.59 34.10
CA LYS A 197 -10.68 7.20 35.45
C LYS A 197 -9.55 6.56 36.25
N ARG A 198 -8.81 5.62 35.64
CA ARG A 198 -7.67 4.97 36.30
C ARG A 198 -6.57 5.95 36.67
N SER A 199 -6.27 6.92 35.81
CA SER A 199 -5.23 7.93 36.08
C SER A 199 -5.56 8.82 37.28
N GLU A 200 -6.85 9.14 37.50
CA GLU A 200 -7.29 9.91 38.66
C GLU A 200 -7.04 9.16 39.98
N PHE A 201 -7.36 7.86 40.01
CA PHE A 201 -7.04 7.01 41.17
C PHE A 201 -5.54 6.79 41.35
N GLU A 202 -4.78 6.67 40.27
CA GLU A 202 -3.32 6.47 40.33
C GLU A 202 -2.61 7.67 40.95
N LEU A 203 -3.06 8.89 40.65
CA LEU A 203 -2.55 10.10 41.28
C LEU A 203 -2.84 10.14 42.79
N GLU A 204 -4.05 9.77 43.22
CA GLU A 204 -4.38 9.73 44.65
C GLU A 204 -3.60 8.62 45.37
N ILE A 205 -3.46 7.44 44.75
CA ILE A 205 -2.66 6.34 45.29
C ILE A 205 -1.18 6.75 45.44
N ASP A 206 -0.60 7.47 44.48
CA ASP A 206 0.78 7.97 44.58
C ASP A 206 0.95 8.94 45.75
N LYS A 207 0.01 9.88 45.91
CA LYS A 207 0.00 10.82 47.04
C LYS A 207 -0.11 10.11 48.39
N GLU A 208 -1.01 9.15 48.52
CA GLU A 208 -1.15 8.35 49.74
C GLU A 208 0.07 7.45 49.99
N SER A 209 0.71 6.94 48.92
CA SER A 209 1.94 6.14 49.02
C SER A 209 3.12 6.96 49.54
N LYS A 210 3.27 8.22 49.13
CA LYS A 210 4.27 9.14 49.71
C LYS A 210 4.03 9.41 51.19
N THR A 211 2.77 9.50 51.60
CA THR A 211 2.40 9.64 53.01
C THR A 211 2.74 8.37 53.79
N LEU A 212 2.48 7.19 53.21
CA LEU A 212 2.86 5.91 53.78
C LEU A 212 4.38 5.82 53.99
N GLU A 213 5.19 6.22 53.01
CA GLU A 213 6.66 6.22 53.12
C GLU A 213 7.15 7.07 54.30
N ALA A 214 6.58 8.26 54.50
CA ALA A 214 6.91 9.12 55.64
C ALA A 214 6.51 8.48 56.99
N LEU A 215 5.37 7.81 57.05
CA LEU A 215 4.93 7.07 58.24
C LEU A 215 5.82 5.86 58.52
N GLN A 216 6.25 5.14 57.48
CA GLN A 216 7.17 4.02 57.58
C GLN A 216 8.54 4.48 58.09
N ALA A 217 9.07 5.60 57.60
CA ALA A 217 10.31 6.19 58.11
C ALA A 217 10.19 6.55 59.60
N THR A 218 9.05 7.12 60.01
CA THR A 218 8.77 7.45 61.42
C THR A 218 8.72 6.19 62.28
N ALA A 219 8.02 5.15 61.83
CA ALA A 219 7.94 3.87 62.54
C ALA A 219 9.30 3.15 62.64
N ALA A 220 10.11 3.23 61.59
CA ALA A 220 11.47 2.69 61.58
C ALA A 220 12.38 3.42 62.59
N SER A 221 12.29 4.75 62.65
CA SER A 221 13.02 5.55 63.65
C SER A 221 12.58 5.21 65.08
N ALA A 222 11.28 5.08 65.33
CA ALA A 222 10.74 4.68 66.64
C ALA A 222 11.19 3.26 67.04
N LEU A 223 11.23 2.32 66.09
CA LEU A 223 11.74 0.98 66.32
C LEU A 223 13.23 0.98 66.68
N ALA A 224 14.04 1.75 65.96
CA ALA A 224 15.47 1.87 66.23
C ALA A 224 15.74 2.49 67.61
N ALA A 225 14.95 3.50 68.01
CA ALA A 225 15.02 4.10 69.34
C ALA A 225 14.66 3.10 70.45
N LEU A 226 13.58 2.33 70.26
CA LEU A 226 13.16 1.27 71.19
C LEU A 226 14.24 0.18 71.36
N GLN A 227 14.87 -0.26 70.27
CA GLN A 227 15.92 -1.28 70.31
C GLN A 227 17.16 -0.83 71.10
N LYS A 228 17.47 0.47 71.11
CA LYS A 228 18.62 1.06 71.80
C LYS A 228 18.33 1.52 73.24
N ALA A 229 17.08 1.43 73.71
CA ALA A 229 16.65 2.02 74.97
C ALA A 229 17.05 1.20 76.21
N PRO A 230 17.42 1.85 77.34
CA PRO A 230 17.58 1.20 78.63
C PRO A 230 16.23 0.69 79.19
N ALA A 231 16.27 -0.27 80.12
CA ALA A 231 15.09 -1.00 80.60
C ALA A 231 13.94 -0.10 81.08
N GLU A 232 14.26 0.99 81.77
CA GLU A 232 13.31 1.96 82.34
C GLU A 232 12.52 2.74 81.27
N GLY A 233 13.09 2.96 80.08
CA GLY A 233 12.46 3.73 78.99
C GLY A 233 11.77 2.88 77.92
N LYS A 234 11.95 1.55 77.94
CA LYS A 234 11.43 0.64 76.90
C LYS A 234 9.91 0.63 76.81
N ALA A 235 9.19 0.75 77.93
CA ALA A 235 7.73 0.73 77.92
C ALA A 235 7.14 1.92 77.13
N THR A 236 7.66 3.13 77.36
CA THR A 236 7.21 4.36 76.70
C THR A 236 7.52 4.34 75.20
N LEU A 237 8.74 3.95 74.83
CA LEU A 237 9.14 3.84 73.41
C LEU A 237 8.41 2.69 72.70
N GLY A 238 8.06 1.62 73.41
CA GLY A 238 7.25 0.52 72.90
C GLY A 238 5.86 0.98 72.49
N LYS A 239 5.22 1.81 73.32
CA LYS A 239 3.93 2.44 72.99
C LYS A 239 4.05 3.36 71.77
N ALA A 240 5.08 4.21 71.71
CA ALA A 240 5.31 5.11 70.58
C ALA A 240 5.53 4.36 69.26
N TYR A 241 6.32 3.27 69.27
CA TYR A 241 6.48 2.40 68.11
C TYR A 241 5.15 1.73 67.72
N GLY A 242 4.39 1.21 68.68
CA GLY A 242 3.07 0.61 68.44
C GLY A 242 2.10 1.58 67.78
N GLU A 243 2.04 2.83 68.24
CA GLU A 243 1.24 3.90 67.62
C GLU A 243 1.71 4.22 66.20
N ALA A 244 3.02 4.35 65.97
CA ALA A 244 3.58 4.61 64.64
C ALA A 244 3.28 3.46 63.66
N ARG A 245 3.42 2.21 64.11
CA ARG A 245 3.08 1.01 63.32
C ARG A 245 1.59 0.91 63.03
N GLY A 246 0.74 1.30 63.99
CA GLY A 246 -0.70 1.39 63.79
C GLY A 246 -1.06 2.36 62.66
N LYS A 247 -0.41 3.53 62.61
CA LYS A 247 -0.60 4.51 61.52
C LYS A 247 -0.17 3.97 60.16
N VAL A 248 0.96 3.27 60.07
CA VAL A 248 1.41 2.59 58.84
C VAL A 248 0.35 1.60 58.36
N THR A 249 -0.12 0.72 59.26
CA THR A 249 -1.12 -0.31 58.93
C THR A 249 -2.44 0.31 58.47
N ALA A 250 -2.89 1.40 59.13
CA ALA A 250 -4.08 2.13 58.72
C ALA A 250 -3.93 2.69 57.29
N LYS A 251 -2.80 3.33 57.00
CA LYS A 251 -2.54 3.93 55.68
C LYS A 251 -2.40 2.88 54.57
N GLU A 252 -1.78 1.72 54.85
CA GLU A 252 -1.74 0.59 53.92
C GLU A 252 -3.15 0.08 53.56
N ASN A 253 -4.04 -0.01 54.55
CA ASN A 253 -5.42 -0.40 54.34
C ASN A 253 -6.20 0.64 53.52
N GLU A 254 -5.97 1.93 53.74
CA GLU A 254 -6.55 3.01 52.94
C GLU A 254 -6.11 2.92 51.46
N ILE A 255 -4.81 2.77 51.19
CA ILE A 255 -4.29 2.58 49.83
C ILE A 255 -4.90 1.33 49.17
N LYS A 256 -5.03 0.23 49.93
CA LYS A 256 -5.67 -1.00 49.44
C LYS A 256 -7.15 -0.80 49.14
N ALA A 257 -7.87 0.01 49.93
CA ALA A 257 -9.25 0.35 49.68
C ALA A 257 -9.39 1.20 48.41
N LEU A 258 -8.53 2.21 48.21
CA LEU A 258 -8.48 3.02 46.99
C LEU A 258 -8.24 2.18 45.75
N ARG A 259 -7.30 1.21 45.78
CA ARG A 259 -7.07 0.29 44.66
C ARG A 259 -8.32 -0.53 44.29
N ARG A 260 -9.04 -1.03 45.30
CA ARG A 260 -10.30 -1.76 45.09
C ARG A 260 -11.42 -0.86 44.57
N GLU A 261 -11.44 0.40 44.98
CA GLU A 261 -12.39 1.38 44.46
C GLU A 261 -12.11 1.72 43.00
N ALA A 262 -10.84 1.90 42.63
CA ALA A 262 -10.42 2.10 41.24
C ALA A 262 -10.86 0.95 40.33
N GLU A 263 -10.72 -0.30 40.79
CA GLU A 263 -11.20 -1.49 40.09
C GLU A 263 -12.72 -1.46 39.91
N ARG A 264 -13.49 -1.27 41.00
CA ARG A 264 -14.96 -1.16 40.92
C ARG A 264 -15.44 -0.03 40.00
N ALA A 265 -14.77 1.14 40.06
CA ALA A 265 -15.11 2.30 39.24
C ALA A 265 -14.85 2.09 37.74
N THR A 266 -14.01 1.12 37.38
CA THR A 266 -13.64 0.80 36.00
C THR A 266 -14.16 -0.55 35.52
N GLU A 267 -14.86 -1.32 36.37
CA GLU A 267 -15.34 -2.66 36.05
C GLU A 267 -16.37 -2.65 34.91
N ALA A 268 -17.34 -1.71 34.94
CA ALA A 268 -18.34 -1.60 33.88
C ALA A 268 -17.71 -1.34 32.50
N LEU A 269 -16.73 -0.43 32.43
CA LEU A 269 -15.96 -0.17 31.21
C LEU A 269 -15.12 -1.39 30.80
N SER A 270 -14.53 -2.10 31.77
CA SER A 270 -13.76 -3.32 31.48
C SER A 270 -14.63 -4.48 31.00
N ALA A 271 -15.87 -4.60 31.47
CA ALA A 271 -16.87 -5.52 30.94
C ALA A 271 -17.26 -5.12 29.51
N GLU A 272 -17.61 -3.86 29.27
CA GLU A 272 -17.95 -3.36 27.93
C GLU A 272 -16.83 -3.61 26.90
N LEU A 273 -15.57 -3.36 27.26
CA LEU A 273 -14.42 -3.63 26.39
C LEU A 273 -14.29 -5.12 26.05
N ARG A 274 -14.52 -6.02 27.02
CA ARG A 274 -14.50 -7.48 26.79
C ARG A 274 -15.64 -7.90 25.87
N ASP A 275 -16.84 -7.38 26.10
CA ASP A 275 -18.02 -7.71 25.31
C ASP A 275 -17.88 -7.24 23.86
N ILE A 276 -17.39 -6.01 23.65
CA ILE A 276 -17.12 -5.49 22.30
C ILE A 276 -16.06 -6.34 21.59
N ASN A 277 -14.97 -6.70 22.25
CA ASN A 277 -13.95 -7.55 21.64
C ASN A 277 -14.52 -8.91 21.23
N LYS A 278 -15.39 -9.49 22.05
CA LYS A 278 -16.10 -10.72 21.70
C LYS A 278 -17.00 -10.55 20.48
N GLU A 279 -17.79 -9.48 20.42
CA GLU A 279 -18.62 -9.16 19.24
C GLU A 279 -17.78 -9.02 17.97
N ILE A 280 -16.63 -8.33 18.03
CA ILE A 280 -15.73 -8.18 16.88
C ILE A 280 -15.10 -9.54 16.48
N ALA A 281 -14.70 -10.35 17.47
CA ALA A 281 -14.16 -11.69 17.24
C ALA A 281 -15.17 -12.59 16.51
N ASP A 282 -16.44 -12.57 16.95
CA ASP A 282 -17.54 -13.34 16.35
C ASP A 282 -17.84 -12.90 14.89
N LEU A 283 -17.60 -11.63 14.56
CA LEU A 283 -17.72 -11.11 13.19
C LEU A 283 -16.55 -11.49 12.27
N GLY A 284 -15.47 -12.06 12.81
CA GLY A 284 -14.24 -12.31 12.07
C GLY A 284 -13.45 -11.01 11.86
N PRO A 285 -12.52 -10.66 12.75
CA PRO A 285 -11.87 -9.35 12.75
C PRO A 285 -11.15 -9.09 11.44
N VAL A 286 -11.36 -7.90 10.87
CA VAL A 286 -10.64 -7.47 9.66
C VAL A 286 -9.23 -7.03 10.00
N LEU A 287 -9.09 -6.21 11.06
CA LEU A 287 -7.79 -5.73 11.55
C LEU A 287 -7.14 -6.71 12.52
N GLY A 288 -5.81 -6.65 12.63
CA GLY A 288 -5.07 -7.49 13.57
C GLY A 288 -5.18 -6.97 15.01
N GLU A 289 -4.84 -7.82 15.97
CA GLU A 289 -4.75 -7.42 17.38
C GLU A 289 -3.59 -6.44 17.61
N ASP A 290 -3.86 -5.37 18.36
CA ASP A 290 -2.88 -4.38 18.79
C ASP A 290 -2.81 -4.38 20.32
N GLU A 291 -1.74 -4.95 20.88
CA GLU A 291 -1.48 -5.07 22.32
C GLU A 291 -1.65 -3.73 23.05
N LYS A 292 -1.27 -2.61 22.42
CA LYS A 292 -1.38 -1.28 23.04
C LYS A 292 -2.83 -0.87 23.27
N SER A 293 -3.74 -1.29 22.39
CA SER A 293 -5.17 -1.02 22.50
C SER A 293 -5.93 -2.16 23.19
N GLY A 294 -5.41 -3.38 23.13
CA GLY A 294 -6.11 -4.59 23.57
C GLY A 294 -7.27 -4.99 22.66
N THR A 295 -7.31 -4.51 21.41
CA THR A 295 -8.36 -4.82 20.43
C THR A 295 -7.81 -4.88 19.00
N TYR A 296 -8.68 -5.12 18.03
CA TYR A 296 -8.40 -5.29 16.61
C TYR A 296 -8.20 -3.93 15.91
N THR A 297 -7.07 -3.26 16.15
CA THR A 297 -6.72 -1.96 15.51
C THR A 297 -5.39 -1.98 14.77
N LYS A 298 -4.74 -3.14 14.63
CA LYS A 298 -3.46 -3.27 13.93
C LYS A 298 -3.72 -3.28 12.42
N ALA A 299 -3.31 -2.21 11.77
CA ALA A 299 -3.22 -2.10 10.32
C ALA A 299 -2.12 -3.01 9.76
N TYR A 300 -2.23 -3.36 8.50
CA TYR A 300 -1.30 -4.27 7.82
C TYR A 300 -1.20 -3.94 6.33
N MET A 301 -0.10 -4.38 5.72
CA MET A 301 0.09 -4.33 4.27
C MET A 301 -0.71 -5.44 3.61
N ILE A 302 -1.38 -5.13 2.51
CA ILE A 302 -2.02 -6.09 1.61
C ILE A 302 -1.22 -6.14 0.34
N GLY A 303 -0.72 -7.31 -0.03
CA GLY A 303 -0.06 -7.51 -1.30
C GLY A 303 -0.89 -8.37 -2.24
N ALA A 304 -0.77 -8.13 -3.54
CA ALA A 304 -1.20 -9.05 -4.58
C ALA A 304 -0.12 -9.18 -5.66
N CYS A 305 -0.08 -10.34 -6.31
CA CYS A 305 0.73 -10.53 -7.51
C CYS A 305 0.02 -11.39 -8.56
N ILE A 306 0.40 -11.17 -9.82
CA ILE A 306 -0.08 -11.92 -10.97
C ILE A 306 1.14 -12.59 -11.62
N CYS A 307 1.04 -13.88 -11.93
CA CYS A 307 2.13 -14.59 -12.58
C CYS A 307 2.11 -14.49 -14.12
N LYS A 308 3.21 -14.89 -14.76
CA LYS A 308 3.46 -14.84 -16.22
C LYS A 308 2.84 -16.00 -17.01
N CYS A 309 2.16 -16.94 -16.36
CA CYS A 309 1.68 -18.16 -17.02
C CYS A 309 0.63 -17.84 -18.08
N THR A 310 0.77 -18.40 -19.27
CA THR A 310 0.01 -17.99 -20.46
C THR A 310 -1.41 -18.55 -20.52
N SER A 311 -1.64 -19.74 -19.97
CA SER A 311 -2.92 -20.46 -20.10
C SER A 311 -3.89 -20.18 -18.93
N SER A 312 -3.36 -19.86 -17.75
CA SER A 312 -4.13 -19.57 -16.54
C SER A 312 -3.26 -18.83 -15.51
N PRO A 313 -3.13 -17.49 -15.62
CA PRO A 313 -2.38 -16.70 -14.64
C PRO A 313 -2.97 -16.89 -13.24
N LYS A 314 -2.14 -17.33 -12.30
CA LYS A 314 -2.48 -17.32 -10.88
C LYS A 314 -2.38 -15.90 -10.34
N MET A 315 -3.39 -15.53 -9.58
CA MET A 315 -3.41 -14.31 -8.79
C MET A 315 -3.27 -14.70 -7.31
N LEU A 316 -2.27 -14.15 -6.65
CA LEU A 316 -1.98 -14.42 -5.25
C LEU A 316 -2.28 -13.18 -4.42
N ALA A 317 -2.78 -13.37 -3.20
CA ALA A 317 -2.95 -12.30 -2.23
C ALA A 317 -2.31 -12.70 -0.89
N ALA A 318 -1.68 -11.75 -0.22
CA ALA A 318 -1.06 -11.93 1.08
C ALA A 318 -1.27 -10.70 1.95
N ALA A 319 -1.16 -10.88 3.27
CA ALA A 319 -1.11 -9.80 4.24
C ALA A 319 0.21 -9.85 5.00
N SER A 320 0.72 -8.69 5.42
CA SER A 320 1.82 -8.65 6.39
C SER A 320 1.33 -9.06 7.77
N GLY A 321 2.17 -9.76 8.53
CA GLY A 321 1.75 -10.31 9.81
C GLY A 321 0.88 -11.55 9.66
N GLU A 322 0.27 -11.95 10.77
CA GLU A 322 -0.73 -12.99 10.82
C GLU A 322 -1.98 -12.62 10.00
N VAL A 323 -2.45 -13.55 9.18
CA VAL A 323 -3.64 -13.34 8.35
C VAL A 323 -4.90 -13.35 9.20
N THR A 324 -5.61 -12.23 9.22
CA THR A 324 -6.86 -12.09 9.99
C THR A 324 -8.00 -12.94 9.40
N PRO A 325 -8.97 -13.38 10.22
CA PRO A 325 -10.17 -14.06 9.74
C PRO A 325 -10.94 -13.25 8.69
N GLY A 326 -11.03 -11.92 8.89
CA GLY A 326 -11.68 -11.02 7.95
C GLY A 326 -10.95 -10.94 6.61
N PHE A 327 -9.62 -10.89 6.60
CA PHE A 327 -8.83 -10.93 5.37
C PHE A 327 -8.98 -12.24 4.62
N ARG A 328 -8.88 -13.38 5.32
CA ARG A 328 -9.09 -14.71 4.73
C ARG A 328 -10.49 -14.85 4.12
N GLY A 329 -11.50 -14.37 4.85
CA GLY A 329 -12.87 -14.32 4.36
C GLY A 329 -13.01 -13.46 3.11
N ALA A 330 -12.35 -12.30 3.09
CA ALA A 330 -12.40 -11.38 1.95
C ALA A 330 -11.74 -11.97 0.70
N VAL A 331 -10.52 -12.52 0.82
CA VAL A 331 -9.83 -13.21 -0.28
C VAL A 331 -10.70 -14.32 -0.85
N LYS A 332 -11.29 -15.16 0.01
CA LYS A 332 -12.20 -16.24 -0.42
C LYS A 332 -13.43 -15.72 -1.16
N ALA A 333 -14.02 -14.63 -0.69
CA ALA A 333 -15.23 -14.04 -1.29
C ALA A 333 -14.97 -13.44 -2.68
N THR A 334 -13.75 -12.95 -2.95
CA THR A 334 -13.41 -12.49 -4.32
C THR A 334 -13.46 -13.60 -5.36
N GLY A 335 -13.12 -14.85 -4.97
CA GLY A 335 -12.98 -15.98 -5.90
C GLY A 335 -11.80 -15.86 -6.89
N THR A 336 -11.07 -14.75 -6.86
CA THR A 336 -9.99 -14.42 -7.81
C THR A 336 -8.62 -14.85 -7.30
N PHE A 337 -8.38 -14.65 -6.00
CA PHE A 337 -7.05 -14.80 -5.41
C PHE A 337 -6.88 -16.13 -4.67
N ALA A 338 -5.70 -16.73 -4.81
CA ALA A 338 -5.21 -17.72 -3.86
C ALA A 338 -4.49 -17.00 -2.70
N LEU A 339 -4.90 -17.31 -1.46
CA LEU A 339 -4.26 -16.77 -0.26
C LEU A 339 -2.87 -17.41 -0.06
N VAL A 340 -1.89 -16.58 0.26
CA VAL A 340 -0.56 -17.00 0.72
C VAL A 340 -0.31 -16.42 2.11
N ASP A 341 -0.08 -17.28 3.10
CA ASP A 341 0.05 -16.88 4.51
C ASP A 341 1.44 -17.08 5.11
N GLY A 342 2.42 -17.57 4.34
CA GLY A 342 3.80 -17.74 4.81
C GLY A 342 4.84 -17.86 3.70
N PHE A 343 6.10 -17.84 4.11
CA PHE A 343 7.26 -18.12 3.27
C PHE A 343 8.40 -18.69 4.13
N THR A 344 9.38 -19.32 3.48
CA THR A 344 10.60 -19.83 4.10
C THR A 344 11.79 -18.95 3.74
N GLN A 345 12.68 -18.73 4.71
CA GLN A 345 13.88 -17.92 4.54
C GLN A 345 15.06 -18.81 4.15
N SER A 346 15.90 -18.34 3.24
CA SER A 346 17.22 -18.94 3.01
C SER A 346 18.16 -18.69 4.20
N GLU A 347 19.24 -19.45 4.31
CA GLU A 347 20.26 -19.22 5.35
C GLU A 347 20.87 -17.82 5.24
N ARG A 348 21.04 -17.30 4.01
CA ARG A 348 21.53 -15.93 3.79
C ARG A 348 20.55 -14.90 4.36
N GLN A 349 19.25 -15.07 4.10
CA GLN A 349 18.22 -14.18 4.60
C GLN A 349 18.15 -14.20 6.14
N LYS A 350 18.26 -15.38 6.76
CA LYS A 350 18.35 -15.51 8.22
C LYS A 350 19.55 -14.74 8.79
N SER A 351 20.74 -14.99 8.25
CA SER A 351 21.96 -14.30 8.70
C SER A 351 21.91 -12.78 8.47
N ALA A 352 21.25 -12.31 7.42
CA ALA A 352 21.07 -10.89 7.17
C ALA A 352 20.09 -10.24 8.16
N LEU A 353 18.97 -10.92 8.47
CA LEU A 353 18.02 -10.45 9.49
C LEU A 353 18.64 -10.35 10.89
N GLU A 354 19.49 -11.31 11.26
CA GLU A 354 20.27 -11.27 12.51
C GLU A 354 21.18 -10.04 12.55
N LYS A 355 21.87 -9.72 11.45
CA LYS A 355 22.71 -8.50 11.35
C LYS A 355 21.91 -7.20 11.42
N MET A 356 20.66 -7.22 10.98
CA MET A 356 19.74 -6.08 11.05
C MET A 356 19.08 -5.91 12.43
N ASP A 357 19.34 -6.80 13.39
CA ASP A 357 18.64 -6.87 14.67
C ASP A 357 17.11 -6.95 14.49
N ARG A 358 16.66 -7.68 13.45
CA ARG A 358 15.25 -7.76 13.07
C ARG A 358 14.66 -9.13 13.41
N ASN A 359 13.92 -9.17 14.52
CA ASN A 359 13.31 -10.39 15.05
C ASN A 359 12.13 -10.94 14.22
N ALA A 360 11.55 -10.16 13.30
CA ALA A 360 10.44 -10.59 12.46
C ALA A 360 10.51 -10.01 11.04
N TRP A 361 10.44 -10.89 10.04
CA TRP A 361 10.26 -10.55 8.63
C TRP A 361 9.03 -11.26 8.10
N ASP A 362 7.91 -10.55 8.10
CA ASP A 362 6.59 -11.11 7.79
C ASP A 362 5.79 -10.16 6.87
N CYS A 363 6.47 -9.60 5.88
CA CYS A 363 5.87 -8.70 4.89
C CYS A 363 5.04 -9.48 3.85
N ALA A 364 4.12 -8.81 3.14
CA ALA A 364 3.32 -9.47 2.11
C ALA A 364 4.16 -9.81 0.87
N ALA A 365 5.09 -8.93 0.46
CA ALA A 365 6.02 -9.17 -0.64
C ALA A 365 6.75 -10.54 -0.59
N PRO A 366 7.52 -10.90 0.45
CA PRO A 366 8.25 -12.17 0.47
C PRO A 366 7.34 -13.39 0.37
N LYS A 367 6.13 -13.35 0.96
CA LYS A 367 5.08 -14.39 0.79
C LYS A 367 4.72 -14.57 -0.69
N LEU A 368 4.39 -13.46 -1.35
CA LEU A 368 3.98 -13.45 -2.74
C LEU A 368 5.10 -13.83 -3.70
N LEU A 369 6.32 -13.38 -3.44
CA LEU A 369 7.46 -13.59 -4.33
C LEU A 369 8.05 -14.98 -4.20
N GLN A 370 8.01 -15.57 -3.01
CA GLN A 370 8.33 -16.99 -2.91
C GLN A 370 7.23 -17.84 -3.57
N ALA A 371 5.95 -17.65 -3.26
CA ALA A 371 4.88 -18.47 -3.84
C ALA A 371 4.71 -18.26 -5.36
N GLY A 372 4.87 -17.02 -5.82
CA GLY A 372 4.71 -16.59 -7.20
C GLY A 372 6.00 -16.57 -8.04
N GLY A 373 7.16 -16.86 -7.43
CA GLY A 373 8.50 -16.82 -8.03
C GLY A 373 9.31 -18.11 -7.79
N ALA A 374 9.98 -18.20 -6.64
CA ALA A 374 10.80 -19.36 -6.28
C ALA A 374 10.00 -20.69 -6.17
N GLY A 375 8.68 -20.61 -5.97
CA GLY A 375 7.74 -21.72 -5.88
C GLY A 375 7.23 -22.25 -7.22
N GLY A 376 7.84 -21.82 -8.34
CA GLY A 376 7.60 -22.35 -9.68
C GLY A 376 6.84 -21.39 -10.60
N HIS A 377 5.91 -20.58 -10.08
CA HIS A 377 5.30 -19.49 -10.86
C HIS A 377 6.33 -18.38 -11.10
N LYS A 378 6.14 -17.51 -12.09
CA LYS A 378 7.01 -16.34 -12.31
C LYS A 378 6.20 -15.07 -12.20
N VAL A 379 6.61 -14.09 -11.41
CA VAL A 379 5.84 -12.88 -11.12
C VAL A 379 5.92 -11.91 -12.30
N LYS A 380 4.77 -11.59 -12.89
CA LYS A 380 4.62 -10.58 -13.95
C LYS A 380 4.54 -9.18 -13.35
N THR A 381 3.70 -9.04 -12.33
CA THR A 381 3.42 -7.75 -11.67
C THR A 381 2.98 -7.98 -10.23
N MET A 382 3.26 -7.02 -9.36
CA MET A 382 2.83 -7.05 -7.97
C MET A 382 2.54 -5.65 -7.44
N SER A 383 1.73 -5.57 -6.40
CA SER A 383 1.39 -4.33 -5.68
C SER A 383 1.26 -4.65 -4.20
N GLU A 384 1.72 -3.74 -3.35
CA GLU A 384 1.43 -3.73 -1.93
C GLU A 384 0.75 -2.41 -1.56
N LYS A 385 -0.38 -2.50 -0.86
CA LYS A 385 -1.17 -1.37 -0.41
C LYS A 385 -1.33 -1.37 1.11
N TRP A 386 -1.32 -0.20 1.71
CA TRP A 386 -1.51 -0.06 3.15
C TRP A 386 -2.98 -0.12 3.55
N TYR A 387 -3.36 -1.08 4.39
CA TYR A 387 -4.74 -1.22 4.85
C TYR A 387 -4.88 -0.70 6.29
N SER A 388 -5.40 0.52 6.41
CA SER A 388 -5.54 1.24 7.66
C SER A 388 -6.81 2.11 7.69
N PRO A 389 -7.99 1.48 7.74
CA PRO A 389 -9.27 2.20 7.71
C PRO A 389 -9.53 3.07 8.97
N LEU A 390 -8.66 2.98 10.00
CA LEU A 390 -8.68 3.83 11.18
C LEU A 390 -7.69 5.02 11.10
N GLY A 391 -7.02 5.23 9.96
CA GLY A 391 -6.18 6.41 9.70
C GLY A 391 -4.78 6.36 10.31
N LYS A 392 -4.24 5.18 10.64
CA LYS A 392 -2.81 5.05 10.96
C LYS A 392 -2.01 5.16 9.65
N LEU A 393 -1.02 6.04 9.58
CA LEU A 393 -0.09 6.13 8.45
C LEU A 393 1.00 5.05 8.56
N VAL A 394 1.60 4.69 7.42
CA VAL A 394 2.85 3.88 7.39
C VAL A 394 3.98 4.72 6.83
N LYS A 395 5.16 4.62 7.44
CA LYS A 395 6.37 5.34 7.00
C LYS A 395 7.36 4.37 6.38
N VAL A 396 7.80 4.66 5.16
CA VAL A 396 8.77 3.84 4.43
C VAL A 396 9.88 4.73 3.86
N THR A 397 11.13 4.30 4.02
CA THR A 397 12.29 4.90 3.35
C THR A 397 12.52 4.20 2.04
N TYR A 398 12.45 4.93 0.92
CA TYR A 398 12.70 4.37 -0.41
C TYR A 398 13.38 5.41 -1.31
N THR A 399 13.89 4.94 -2.44
CA THR A 399 14.51 5.79 -3.45
C THR A 399 13.46 6.19 -4.49
N ARG A 400 13.30 7.49 -4.72
CA ARG A 400 12.41 8.04 -5.76
C ARG A 400 13.27 8.70 -6.84
N THR A 401 12.97 8.37 -8.09
CA THR A 401 13.62 8.96 -9.26
C THR A 401 12.59 9.74 -10.06
N GLU A 402 12.81 11.05 -10.22
CA GLU A 402 11.98 11.94 -11.03
C GLU A 402 12.84 12.62 -12.09
N GLY A 403 12.70 12.18 -13.35
CA GLY A 403 13.61 12.61 -14.41
C GLY A 403 15.04 12.16 -14.11
N GLU A 404 15.96 13.11 -14.00
CA GLU A 404 17.38 12.85 -13.66
C GLU A 404 17.66 12.94 -12.16
N VAL A 405 16.68 13.35 -11.35
CA VAL A 405 16.86 13.54 -9.90
C VAL A 405 16.51 12.26 -9.17
N THR A 406 17.47 11.73 -8.41
CA THR A 406 17.28 10.56 -7.53
C THR A 406 17.45 10.99 -6.08
N ALA A 407 16.46 10.71 -5.23
CA ALA A 407 16.50 11.02 -3.81
C ALA A 407 16.00 9.84 -2.97
N ARG A 408 16.71 9.53 -1.88
CA ARG A 408 16.28 8.55 -0.89
C ARG A 408 15.82 9.26 0.38
N GLY A 409 14.65 8.91 0.88
CA GLY A 409 14.13 9.53 2.09
C GLY A 409 12.88 8.82 2.60
N PRO A 410 12.50 9.10 3.85
CA PRO A 410 11.26 8.57 4.40
C PRO A 410 10.05 9.31 3.85
N GLN A 411 8.99 8.57 3.55
CA GLN A 411 7.68 9.09 3.17
C GLN A 411 6.57 8.37 3.95
N GLU A 412 5.50 9.09 4.23
CA GLU A 412 4.28 8.55 4.84
C GLU A 412 3.26 8.22 3.76
N PHE A 413 2.53 7.13 3.99
CA PHE A 413 1.49 6.62 3.10
C PHE A 413 0.21 6.39 3.89
N ASP A 414 -0.91 6.76 3.27
CA ASP A 414 -2.25 6.66 3.83
C ASP A 414 -2.95 5.35 3.40
N HIS A 415 -4.16 5.15 3.91
CA HIS A 415 -5.02 4.03 3.60
C HIS A 415 -5.25 3.87 2.08
N GLU A 416 -5.08 2.64 1.59
CA GLU A 416 -5.24 2.21 0.19
C GLU A 416 -4.18 2.74 -0.79
N GLU A 417 -3.19 3.51 -0.32
CA GLU A 417 -2.05 3.91 -1.13
C GLU A 417 -1.14 2.71 -1.42
N SER A 418 -0.57 2.69 -2.64
CA SER A 418 0.49 1.74 -2.95
C SER A 418 1.77 2.17 -2.26
N VAL A 419 2.41 1.23 -1.57
CA VAL A 419 3.57 1.50 -0.71
C VAL A 419 4.78 0.72 -1.23
N PRO A 420 5.93 1.37 -1.39
CA PRO A 420 7.16 0.71 -1.81
C PRO A 420 7.68 -0.27 -0.75
N SER A 421 8.61 -1.13 -1.16
CA SER A 421 9.30 -2.07 -0.26
C SER A 421 9.90 -1.36 0.94
N CYS A 422 9.76 -1.92 2.15
CA CYS A 422 10.54 -1.49 3.31
C CYS A 422 12.02 -1.87 3.17
N GLU A 423 12.91 -1.25 3.95
CA GLU A 423 14.37 -1.44 3.83
C GLU A 423 14.80 -2.92 3.87
N THR A 424 14.22 -3.71 4.76
CA THR A 424 14.50 -5.16 4.81
C THR A 424 14.05 -5.88 3.54
N CYS A 425 12.91 -5.51 2.95
CA CYS A 425 12.48 -6.10 1.69
C CYS A 425 13.37 -5.65 0.53
N GLN A 426 13.79 -4.38 0.49
CA GLN A 426 14.72 -3.86 -0.53
C GLN A 426 16.02 -4.69 -0.59
N GLU A 427 16.54 -5.14 0.57
CA GLU A 427 17.77 -5.92 0.62
C GLU A 427 17.56 -7.43 0.34
N LEU A 428 16.48 -8.02 0.85
CA LEU A 428 16.35 -9.48 0.93
C LEU A 428 15.48 -10.10 -0.15
N VAL A 429 14.56 -9.34 -0.73
CA VAL A 429 13.66 -9.80 -1.79
C VAL A 429 14.36 -10.09 -3.12
N PRO A 430 15.40 -9.35 -3.56
CA PRO A 430 16.04 -9.63 -4.86
C PRO A 430 16.44 -11.10 -5.04
N GLU A 431 16.88 -11.78 -3.97
CA GLU A 431 17.20 -13.21 -4.00
C GLU A 431 16.00 -14.10 -4.41
N MET A 432 14.77 -13.72 -4.05
CA MET A 432 13.56 -14.47 -4.41
C MET A 432 13.18 -14.33 -5.88
N LEU A 433 13.83 -13.40 -6.59
CA LEU A 433 13.53 -13.03 -7.98
C LEU A 433 14.64 -13.46 -8.95
N CYS A 434 15.69 -14.15 -8.51
CA CYS A 434 16.83 -14.53 -9.37
C CYS A 434 16.39 -15.28 -10.63
N ASP A 435 15.43 -16.20 -10.50
CA ASP A 435 14.91 -16.99 -11.62
C ASP A 435 13.61 -16.42 -12.20
N ASN A 436 13.23 -15.17 -11.86
CA ASN A 436 11.97 -14.59 -12.31
C ASN A 436 11.96 -14.27 -13.81
N HIS A 437 13.13 -14.16 -14.43
CA HIS A 437 13.30 -13.93 -15.87
C HIS A 437 12.91 -15.14 -16.72
N ALA A 438 12.86 -16.35 -16.15
CA ALA A 438 12.43 -17.55 -16.84
C ALA A 438 10.92 -17.51 -17.19
N GLU A 439 10.50 -18.40 -18.09
CA GLU A 439 9.09 -18.64 -18.36
C GLU A 439 8.42 -19.37 -17.19
N CYS A 440 7.11 -19.14 -17.02
CA CYS A 440 6.33 -19.95 -16.10
C CYS A 440 6.21 -21.38 -16.68
N PRO A 441 6.41 -22.43 -15.86
CA PRO A 441 6.33 -23.83 -16.27
C PRO A 441 4.93 -24.27 -16.72
#